data_AF-A0A5S4F6Z2-F1
#
_entry.id   AF-A0A5S4F6Z2-F1
#
_cell.length_a   1.000
_cell.length_b   1.000
_cell.length_c   1.000
_cell.angle_alpha   90.00
_cell.angle_beta   90.00
_cell.angle_gamma   90.00
#
_symmetry.space_group_name_H-M   'P 1'
#
loop_
_entity.id
_entity.type
_entity.pdbx_description
1 polymer ?
#
loop_
_entity_poly.entity_id
_entity_poly.type
_entity_poly.pdbx_seq_one_letter_code
_entity_poly.pdbx_strand_id
1 'polypeptide(L)'
;MKRRLGNPGKRALPVEGTVVALPMAEGVPECPVDFGLEARRLWERVWQSGITWISPTSDAEAAEQACRLADDVAVARERYRATRDPADGRMVATFHRELASALSSLGFDPAARTRLGVAEVTRVSKLEALRAKREG
;
A
#
# COMPACT_ATOMS: atom_id res chain seq x y z
N MET A 1 15.68 -38.38 -15.96
CA MET A 1 14.38 -38.58 -16.65
C MET A 1 13.26 -37.81 -15.94
N LYS A 2 13.05 -36.52 -16.26
CA LYS A 2 11.81 -35.75 -15.98
C LYS A 2 11.79 -34.46 -16.85
N ARG A 3 12.13 -34.63 -18.14
CA ARG A 3 12.03 -33.62 -19.22
C ARG A 3 11.16 -34.17 -20.35
N ARG A 4 10.02 -34.82 -20.03
CA ARG A 4 9.27 -35.60 -21.02
C ARG A 4 7.74 -35.71 -20.83
N LEU A 5 7.12 -34.82 -20.06
CA LEU A 5 5.67 -34.63 -20.14
C LEU A 5 5.40 -33.19 -20.55
N GLY A 6 5.09 -33.01 -21.83
CA GLY A 6 4.63 -31.75 -22.39
C GLY A 6 3.30 -31.33 -21.79
N ASN A 7 3.05 -30.02 -21.88
CA ASN A 7 1.84 -29.34 -21.43
C ASN A 7 0.55 -30.06 -21.88
N PRO A 8 -0.15 -30.81 -20.98
CA PRO A 8 -1.36 -31.55 -21.34
C PRO A 8 -2.61 -30.66 -21.35
N GLY A 9 -2.51 -29.41 -20.88
CA GLY A 9 -3.60 -28.46 -20.87
C GLY A 9 -3.34 -27.38 -21.91
N LYS A 10 -3.95 -27.48 -23.09
CA LYS A 10 -4.01 -26.37 -24.08
C LYS A 10 -4.83 -25.17 -23.58
N ARG A 11 -4.78 -24.84 -22.29
CA ARG A 11 -5.27 -23.58 -21.77
C ARG A 11 -4.19 -22.55 -22.05
N ALA A 12 -4.54 -21.50 -22.79
CA ALA A 12 -3.73 -20.31 -22.86
C ALA A 12 -3.41 -19.89 -21.42
N LEU A 13 -2.12 -19.82 -21.10
CA LEU A 13 -1.68 -19.15 -19.89
C LEU A 13 -2.27 -17.74 -19.94
N PRO A 14 -2.84 -17.21 -18.84
CA PRO A 14 -3.26 -15.82 -18.80
C PRO A 14 -2.09 -14.99 -19.31
N VAL A 15 -2.33 -14.20 -20.35
CA VAL A 15 -1.36 -13.25 -20.88
C VAL A 15 -0.85 -12.47 -19.68
N GLU A 16 0.48 -12.49 -19.48
CA GLU A 16 1.17 -11.78 -18.40
C GLU A 16 0.46 -10.46 -18.18
N GLY A 17 -0.12 -10.30 -16.99
CA GLY A 17 -0.97 -9.17 -16.64
C GLY A 17 -0.29 -7.92 -17.11
N THR A 18 -0.95 -7.20 -18.03
CA THR A 18 -0.43 -5.99 -18.64
C THR A 18 0.14 -5.14 -17.52
N VAL A 19 1.48 -5.04 -17.47
CA VAL A 19 2.16 -4.18 -16.53
C VAL A 19 1.78 -2.78 -16.94
N VAL A 20 0.70 -2.27 -16.36
CA VAL A 20 0.31 -0.87 -16.53
C VAL A 20 1.39 -0.09 -15.81
N ALA A 21 2.31 0.47 -16.59
CA ALA A 21 3.26 1.43 -16.09
C ALA A 21 2.47 2.64 -15.59
N LEU A 22 2.22 2.69 -14.28
CA LEU A 22 1.66 3.88 -13.65
C LEU A 22 2.67 5.02 -13.85
N PRO A 23 2.22 6.23 -14.21
CA PRO A 23 3.11 7.36 -14.40
C PRO A 23 3.96 7.55 -13.15
N MET A 24 5.26 7.73 -13.34
CA MET A 24 6.17 8.06 -12.24
C MET A 24 5.66 9.34 -11.57
N ALA A 25 5.38 9.26 -10.28
CA ALA A 25 4.93 10.41 -9.52
C ALA A 25 6.00 11.49 -9.42
N GLU A 26 5.57 12.75 -9.48
CA GLU A 26 6.43 13.94 -9.39
C GLU A 26 6.95 14.21 -7.96
N GLY A 27 6.56 13.39 -6.98
CA GLY A 27 7.01 13.51 -5.59
C GLY A 27 6.05 12.81 -4.62
N VAL A 28 6.38 12.87 -3.33
CA VAL A 28 5.44 12.51 -2.25
C VAL A 28 4.38 13.62 -2.16
N PRO A 29 3.08 13.29 -2.01
CA PRO A 29 2.06 14.33 -1.93
C PRO A 29 2.25 15.17 -0.65
N GLU A 30 1.77 16.42 -0.69
CA GLU A 30 1.81 17.29 0.47
C GLU A 30 0.95 16.71 1.60
N CYS A 31 1.47 16.76 2.84
CA CYS A 31 0.75 16.28 4.01
C CYS A 31 -0.41 17.25 4.34
N PRO A 32 -1.65 16.77 4.45
CA PRO A 32 -2.79 17.63 4.81
C PRO A 32 -2.56 18.36 6.14
N VAL A 33 -2.86 19.66 6.14
CA VAL A 33 -2.60 20.57 7.27
C VAL A 33 -3.47 20.30 8.49
N ASP A 34 -4.62 19.64 8.29
CA ASP A 34 -5.59 19.32 9.33
C ASP A 34 -5.28 18.01 10.07
N PHE A 35 -4.22 17.30 9.68
CA PHE A 35 -3.80 16.08 10.35
C PHE A 35 -3.35 16.29 11.79
N GLY A 36 -3.88 15.45 12.67
CA GLY A 36 -3.38 15.26 14.01
C GLY A 36 -1.98 14.63 14.02
N LEU A 37 -1.51 14.33 15.23
CA LEU A 37 -0.15 13.82 15.43
C LEU A 37 0.03 12.42 14.84
N GLU A 38 -0.96 11.54 14.98
CA GLU A 38 -0.83 10.14 14.58
C GLU A 38 -1.02 9.97 13.07
N ALA A 39 -1.90 10.76 12.45
CA ALA A 39 -2.02 10.86 11.00
C ALA A 39 -0.72 11.33 10.34
N ARG A 40 -0.09 12.41 10.83
CA ARG A 40 1.21 12.89 10.29
C ARG A 40 2.31 11.84 10.40
N ARG A 41 2.42 11.20 11.56
CA ARG A 41 3.40 10.11 11.77
C ARG A 41 3.15 8.94 10.84
N LEU A 42 1.90 8.59 10.59
CA LEU A 42 1.58 7.51 9.65
C LEU A 42 1.88 7.93 8.22
N TRP A 43 1.52 9.15 7.82
CA TRP A 43 1.81 9.72 6.49
C TRP A 43 3.31 9.64 6.17
N GLU A 44 4.15 10.13 7.07
CA GLU A 44 5.61 10.04 6.91
C GLU A 44 6.08 8.59 6.74
N ARG A 45 5.62 7.66 7.57
CA ARG A 45 6.00 6.24 7.46
C ARG A 45 5.52 5.60 6.16
N VAL A 46 4.29 5.92 5.72
CA VAL A 46 3.69 5.39 4.50
C VAL A 46 4.54 5.78 3.30
N TRP A 47 4.90 7.06 3.19
CA TRP A 47 5.70 7.53 2.07
C TRP A 47 7.20 7.24 2.20
N GLN A 48 7.76 7.11 3.41
CA GLN A 48 9.16 6.67 3.58
C GLN A 48 9.35 5.19 3.24
N SER A 49 8.44 4.33 3.69
CA SER A 49 8.58 2.88 3.54
C SER A 49 7.95 2.39 2.23
N GLY A 50 6.83 2.99 1.84
CA GLY A 50 5.95 2.51 0.79
C GLY A 50 6.20 3.08 -0.59
N ILE A 51 7.01 4.13 -0.76
CA ILE A 51 7.26 4.80 -2.06
C ILE A 51 7.70 3.86 -3.19
N THR A 52 8.19 2.68 -2.85
CA THR A 52 8.59 1.65 -3.83
C THR A 52 7.41 0.86 -4.41
N TRP A 53 6.21 0.93 -3.82
CA TRP A 53 5.02 0.18 -4.27
C TRP A 53 3.69 0.92 -4.20
N ILE A 54 3.57 1.98 -3.41
CA ILE A 54 2.40 2.85 -3.42
C ILE A 54 2.62 3.98 -4.41
N SER A 55 1.57 4.31 -5.15
CA SER A 55 1.54 5.38 -6.12
C SER A 55 1.07 6.67 -5.47
N PRO A 56 1.87 7.76 -5.51
CA PRO A 56 1.44 9.09 -5.08
C PRO A 56 0.24 9.68 -5.82
N THR A 57 -0.18 9.09 -6.93
CA THR A 57 -1.34 9.56 -7.70
C THR A 57 -2.58 8.73 -7.43
N SER A 58 -2.48 7.40 -7.45
CA SER A 58 -3.64 6.52 -7.31
C SER A 58 -3.92 6.09 -5.87
N ASP A 59 -2.90 6.07 -5.01
CA ASP A 59 -3.03 5.59 -3.62
C ASP A 59 -3.05 6.73 -2.59
N ALA A 60 -2.89 8.00 -3.03
CA ALA A 60 -2.82 9.15 -2.13
C ALA A 60 -4.07 9.31 -1.26
N GLU A 61 -5.26 9.23 -1.87
CA GLU A 61 -6.52 9.32 -1.13
C GLU A 61 -6.67 8.16 -0.13
N ALA A 62 -6.33 6.93 -0.53
CA ALA A 62 -6.38 5.77 0.34
C ALA A 62 -5.38 5.88 1.51
N ALA A 63 -4.18 6.40 1.25
CA ALA A 63 -3.19 6.72 2.26
C ALA A 63 -3.68 7.82 3.21
N GLU A 64 -4.33 8.85 2.69
CA GLU A 64 -4.92 9.93 3.49
C GLU A 64 -5.99 9.38 4.44
N GLN A 65 -6.92 8.56 3.94
CA GLN A 65 -7.96 7.93 4.75
C GLN A 65 -7.37 7.03 5.85
N ALA A 66 -6.32 6.26 5.55
CA ALA A 66 -5.61 5.48 6.56
C ALA A 66 -4.99 6.37 7.64
N CYS A 67 -4.46 7.54 7.28
CA CYS A 67 -3.93 8.50 8.24
C CYS A 67 -5.03 9.08 9.13
N ARG A 68 -6.18 9.46 8.58
CA ARG A 68 -7.34 9.95 9.35
C ARG A 68 -7.83 8.89 10.35
N LEU A 69 -7.94 7.63 9.94
CA LEU A 69 -8.26 6.52 10.84
C LEU A 69 -7.25 6.36 11.99
N ALA A 70 -5.97 6.67 11.78
CA ALA A 70 -4.97 6.63 12.84
C ALA A 70 -5.23 7.69 13.93
N ASP A 71 -5.63 8.90 13.54
CA ASP A 71 -6.07 9.92 14.49
C ASP A 71 -7.37 9.50 15.21
N ASP A 72 -8.35 8.93 14.50
CA ASP A 72 -9.60 8.46 15.09
C ASP A 72 -9.36 7.37 16.14
N VAL A 73 -8.44 6.43 15.87
CA VAL A 73 -8.00 5.43 16.86
C VAL A 73 -7.39 6.10 18.08
N ALA A 74 -6.57 7.15 17.90
CA ALA A 74 -5.95 7.86 19.01
C ALA A 74 -7.00 8.57 19.88
N VAL A 75 -7.94 9.28 19.26
CA VAL A 75 -9.04 9.97 19.94
C VAL A 75 -9.94 8.97 20.68
N ALA A 76 -10.32 7.88 20.03
CA ALA A 76 -11.16 6.84 20.66
C ALA A 76 -10.44 6.19 21.85
N ARG A 77 -9.13 5.96 21.77
CA ARG A 77 -8.33 5.42 22.88
C ARG A 77 -8.28 6.37 24.05
N GLU A 78 -8.11 7.66 23.79
CA GLU A 78 -8.10 8.68 24.85
C GLU A 78 -9.45 8.75 25.55
N ARG A 79 -10.54 8.78 24.77
CA ARG A 79 -11.90 8.73 25.30
C ARG A 79 -12.13 7.50 26.18
N TYR A 80 -11.80 6.31 25.68
CA TYR A 80 -11.97 5.06 26.43
C TYR A 80 -11.15 5.04 27.72
N ARG A 81 -9.93 5.61 27.72
CA ARG A 81 -9.11 5.71 28.94
C ARG A 81 -9.75 6.59 30.01
N ALA A 82 -10.41 7.67 29.57
CA ALA A 82 -11.11 8.60 30.44
C ALA A 82 -12.44 8.03 30.98
N THR A 83 -13.25 7.41 30.13
CA THR A 83 -14.60 6.96 30.48
C THR A 83 -14.65 5.54 31.03
N ARG A 84 -13.77 4.65 30.55
CA ARG A 84 -13.82 3.19 30.73
C ARG A 84 -15.13 2.55 30.26
N ASP A 85 -15.90 3.23 29.41
CA ASP A 85 -17.14 2.71 28.86
C ASP A 85 -16.83 1.58 27.84
N PRO A 86 -17.42 0.38 27.98
CA PRO A 86 -17.30 -0.68 26.99
C PRO A 86 -17.68 -0.25 25.56
N ALA A 87 -18.59 0.71 25.38
CA ALA A 87 -18.96 1.26 24.08
C ALA A 87 -17.80 1.99 23.40
N ASP A 88 -17.05 2.80 24.16
CA ASP A 88 -15.84 3.46 23.67
C ASP A 88 -14.74 2.43 23.35
N GLY A 89 -14.63 1.38 24.18
CA GLY A 89 -13.73 0.25 23.90
C GLY A 89 -14.07 -0.47 22.58
N ARG A 90 -15.35 -0.64 22.26
CA ARG A 90 -15.79 -1.18 20.96
C ARG A 90 -15.45 -0.25 19.80
N MET A 91 -15.58 1.06 19.99
CA MET A 91 -15.20 2.05 18.96
C MET A 91 -13.71 1.99 18.64
N VAL A 92 -12.84 1.87 19.65
CA VAL A 92 -11.40 1.64 19.45
C VAL A 92 -11.15 0.39 18.60
N ALA A 93 -11.82 -0.71 18.92
CA ALA A 93 -11.67 -1.96 18.17
C ALA A 93 -12.14 -1.83 16.71
N THR A 94 -13.21 -1.07 16.45
CA THR A 94 -13.73 -0.82 15.11
C THR A 94 -12.73 -0.01 14.27
N PHE A 95 -12.34 1.19 14.72
CA PHE A 95 -11.38 2.01 13.96
C PHE A 95 -10.04 1.31 13.78
N HIS A 96 -9.58 0.55 14.76
CA HIS A 96 -8.34 -0.21 14.63
C HIS A 96 -8.44 -1.29 13.53
N ARG A 97 -9.58 -1.97 13.39
CA ARG A 97 -9.79 -2.94 12.30
C ARG A 97 -9.86 -2.25 10.94
N GLU A 98 -10.54 -1.11 10.85
CA GLU A 98 -10.62 -0.32 9.62
C GLU A 98 -9.23 0.17 9.18
N LEU A 99 -8.45 0.69 10.13
CA LEU A 99 -7.06 1.08 9.90
C LEU A 99 -6.21 -0.09 9.41
N ALA A 100 -6.30 -1.25 10.07
CA ALA A 100 -5.57 -2.44 9.66
C ALA A 100 -5.96 -2.90 8.25
N SER A 101 -7.25 -2.81 7.91
CA SER A 101 -7.75 -3.12 6.57
C SER A 101 -7.22 -2.15 5.52
N ALA A 102 -7.23 -0.83 5.80
CA ALA A 102 -6.70 0.18 4.90
C ALA A 102 -5.20 -0.01 4.64
N LEU A 103 -4.42 -0.29 5.68
CA LEU A 103 -2.99 -0.58 5.57
C LEU A 103 -2.73 -1.88 4.79
N SER A 104 -3.56 -2.89 4.96
CA SER A 104 -3.50 -4.13 4.16
C SER A 104 -3.73 -3.85 2.67
N SER A 105 -4.77 -3.08 2.34
CA SER A 105 -5.04 -2.68 0.94
C SER A 105 -3.89 -1.90 0.31
N LEU A 106 -3.20 -1.06 1.08
CA LEU A 106 -2.00 -0.31 0.66
C LEU A 106 -0.71 -1.16 0.63
N GLY A 107 -0.79 -2.47 0.90
CA GLY A 107 0.38 -3.34 0.84
C GLY A 107 1.31 -3.22 2.04
N PHE A 108 0.86 -2.79 3.22
CA PHE A 108 1.74 -2.70 4.40
C PHE A 108 1.92 -4.03 5.14
N ASP A 109 1.17 -5.09 4.80
CA ASP A 109 1.43 -6.45 5.28
C ASP A 109 2.12 -7.34 4.21
N PRO A 110 2.90 -8.36 4.60
CA PRO A 110 3.62 -9.21 3.66
C PRO A 110 2.73 -9.97 2.66
N ALA A 111 1.52 -10.38 3.08
CA ALA A 111 0.59 -11.11 2.21
C ALA A 111 0.02 -10.17 1.13
N ALA A 112 -0.30 -8.93 1.49
CA ALA A 112 -0.72 -7.88 0.57
C ALA A 112 0.38 -7.50 -0.42
N ARG A 113 1.64 -7.34 0.03
CA ARG A 113 2.77 -7.09 -0.89
C ARG A 113 2.96 -8.20 -1.91
N THR A 114 2.75 -9.44 -1.50
CA THR A 114 2.83 -10.60 -2.39
C THR A 114 1.70 -10.58 -3.43
N ARG A 115 0.47 -10.20 -3.02
CA ARG A 115 -0.68 -10.04 -3.93
C ARG A 115 -0.49 -8.90 -4.94
N LEU A 116 0.19 -7.82 -4.54
CA LEU A 116 0.41 -6.65 -5.38
C LEU A 116 1.51 -6.84 -6.44
N GLY A 117 2.29 -7.93 -6.42
CA GLY A 117 3.28 -8.24 -7.47
C GLY A 117 4.47 -7.26 -7.56
N VAL A 118 4.69 -6.44 -6.53
CA VAL A 118 5.50 -5.20 -6.65
C VAL A 118 7.03 -5.43 -6.70
N ALA A 119 7.46 -6.70 -6.66
CA ALA A 119 8.85 -7.04 -6.96
C ALA A 119 9.21 -6.86 -8.45
N GLU A 120 8.22 -6.76 -9.35
CA GLU A 120 8.48 -6.72 -10.80
C GLU A 120 8.64 -5.30 -11.37
N VAL A 121 7.87 -4.31 -10.90
CA VAL A 121 7.78 -2.98 -11.55
C VAL A 121 9.11 -2.19 -11.47
N THR A 122 9.81 -2.22 -10.33
CA THR A 122 11.10 -1.52 -10.17
C THR A 122 12.23 -2.19 -10.96
N ARG A 123 12.14 -3.50 -11.23
CA ARG A 123 13.18 -4.24 -11.96
C ARG A 123 13.07 -3.99 -13.46
N VAL A 124 11.85 -3.87 -13.98
CA VAL A 124 11.58 -3.55 -15.38
C VAL A 124 12.05 -2.14 -15.72
N SER A 125 11.73 -1.12 -14.90
CA SER A 125 12.14 0.27 -15.19
C SER A 125 13.66 0.45 -15.22
N LYS A 126 14.40 -0.22 -14.32
CA LYS A 126 15.88 -0.22 -14.34
C LYS A 126 16.46 -0.96 -15.54
N LEU A 127 15.82 -2.05 -15.99
CA LEU A 127 16.24 -2.79 -17.18
C LEU A 127 16.00 -2.00 -18.47
N GLU A 128 14.87 -1.30 -18.57
CA GLU A 128 14.55 -0.43 -19.70
C GLU A 128 15.48 0.79 -19.75
N ALA A 129 15.77 1.42 -18.61
CA ALA A 129 16.74 2.49 -18.52
C ALA A 129 18.17 2.05 -18.94
N LEU A 130 18.56 0.80 -18.62
CA LEU A 130 19.84 0.23 -19.04
C LEU A 130 19.89 -0.10 -20.54
N ARG A 131 18.75 -0.48 -21.15
CA ARG A 131 18.66 -0.74 -22.60
C ARG A 131 18.70 0.55 -23.41
N ALA A 132 17.96 1.58 -22.99
CA ALA A 132 17.98 2.89 -23.62
C ALA A 132 19.39 3.52 -23.64
N LYS A 133 20.21 3.24 -22.62
CA LYS A 133 21.60 3.73 -22.51
C LYS A 133 22.61 2.96 -23.39
N ARG A 134 22.21 1.84 -24.01
CA ARG A 134 23.06 1.06 -24.93
C ARG A 134 22.76 1.32 -26.41
N GLU A 135 21.62 1.94 -26.71
CA GLU A 135 21.13 2.17 -28.07
C GLU A 135 21.28 3.63 -28.54
N GLY A 136 21.88 4.50 -27.72
CA GLY A 136 22.30 5.86 -28.08
C GLY A 136 23.78 6.08 -27.81
#